data_AF-A0A0L6WXR9-F1
#
_entry.id   AF-A0A0L6WXR9-F1
#
_cell.length_a   1.000
_cell.length_b   1.000
_cell.length_c   1.000
_cell.angle_alpha   90.00
_cell.angle_beta   90.00
_cell.angle_gamma   90.00
#
_symmetry.space_group_name_H-M   'P 1'
#
loop_
_entity.id
_entity.type
_entity.pdbx_description
1 polymer ?
#
loop_
_entity_poly.entity_id
_entity_poly.type
_entity_poly.pdbx_seq_one_letter_code
_entity_poly.pdbx_strand_id
1 'polypeptide(L)' 'MPSNCCLTLPDSAPSSCKVYPLVPREQDKLNAFLQKNLDSSYICLSKSPIASPVFFIKEKDGSLQLV' A
#
# COMPACT_ATOMS: atom_id res chain seq x y z
N MET A 1 21.57 -1.09 10.36
CA MET A 1 21.40 -0.60 8.98
C MET A 1 20.61 -1.67 8.26
N PRO A 2 19.30 -1.51 7.99
CA PRO A 2 18.56 -2.55 7.31
C PRO A 2 19.16 -2.66 5.90
N SER A 3 19.66 -3.84 5.58
CA SER A 3 20.08 -4.22 4.24
C SER A 3 18.92 -3.94 3.28
N ASN A 4 19.08 -2.95 2.41
CA ASN A 4 18.15 -2.68 1.33
C ASN A 4 18.27 -3.83 0.33
N CYS A 5 17.46 -4.87 0.50
CA CYS A 5 17.35 -5.91 -0.51
C CYS A 5 16.87 -5.27 -1.82
N CYS A 6 17.77 -5.15 -2.79
CA CYS A 6 17.47 -4.56 -4.09
C CYS A 6 16.63 -5.55 -4.90
N LEU A 7 15.31 -5.45 -4.78
CA LEU A 7 14.33 -6.21 -5.57
C LEU A 7 14.30 -5.62 -7.00
N THR A 8 15.39 -5.81 -7.75
CA THR A 8 15.44 -5.44 -9.15
C THR A 8 14.80 -6.57 -9.95
N LEU A 9 13.60 -6.36 -10.46
CA LEU A 9 12.98 -7.27 -11.43
C LEU A 9 13.57 -6.93 -12.81
N PRO A 10 14.46 -7.76 -13.39
CA PRO A 10 14.91 -7.56 -14.76
C PRO A 10 13.68 -7.79 -15.63
N ASP A 11 13.26 -6.77 -16.38
CA ASP A 11 12.19 -6.83 -17.40
C ASP A 11 10.74 -6.53 -16.96
N SER A 12 10.50 -5.92 -15.78
CA SER A 12 9.15 -5.44 -15.44
C SER A 12 8.84 -4.08 -16.10
N ALA A 13 8.02 -4.07 -17.14
CA ALA A 13 7.46 -2.83 -17.67
C ALA A 13 6.59 -2.14 -16.59
N PRO A 14 6.68 -0.80 -16.43
CA PRO A 14 5.90 -0.09 -15.43
C PRO A 14 4.41 -0.21 -15.72
N SER A 15 3.71 -1.01 -14.92
CA SER A 15 2.26 -1.13 -15.00
C SER A 15 1.62 0.00 -14.21
N SER A 16 0.96 0.94 -14.91
CA SER A 16 0.05 1.88 -14.26
C SER A 16 -1.16 1.10 -13.76
N CYS A 17 -1.16 0.69 -12.49
CA CYS A 17 -2.32 0.02 -11.91
C CYS A 17 -3.49 0.99 -11.80
N LYS A 18 -4.67 0.57 -12.27
CA LYS A 18 -5.91 1.34 -12.11
C LYS A 18 -6.19 1.52 -10.63
N VAL A 19 -6.50 2.74 -10.23
CA VAL A 19 -6.97 3.04 -8.87
C VAL A 19 -8.35 2.44 -8.71
N TYR A 20 -8.49 1.46 -7.81
CA TYR A 20 -9.80 0.94 -7.44
C TYR A 20 -10.52 1.95 -6.55
N PRO A 21 -11.79 2.25 -6.81
CA PRO A 21 -12.56 3.15 -5.96
C PRO A 21 -12.72 2.50 -4.57
N LEU A 22 -12.29 3.22 -3.54
CA LEU A 22 -12.48 2.83 -2.14
C LEU A 22 -13.76 3.45 -1.60
N VAL A 23 -14.51 2.70 -0.79
CA VAL A 23 -15.64 3.30 -0.05
C VAL A 23 -15.10 4.22 1.06
N PRO A 24 -15.86 5.23 1.53
CA PRO A 24 -15.35 6.21 2.50
C PRO A 24 -14.70 5.58 3.74
N ARG A 25 -15.31 4.51 4.27
CA ARG A 25 -14.77 3.76 5.42
C ARG A 25 -13.41 3.09 5.15
N GLU A 26 -13.19 2.61 3.94
CA GLU A 26 -11.91 2.01 3.54
C GLU A 26 -10.86 3.09 3.34
N GLN A 27 -11.24 4.24 2.77
CA GLN A 27 -10.36 5.39 2.60
C GLN A 27 -9.87 5.95 3.94
N ASP A 28 -10.77 6.12 4.91
CA ASP A 28 -10.41 6.57 6.26
C ASP A 28 -9.42 5.61 6.92
N LYS A 29 -9.65 4.31 6.74
CA LYS A 29 -8.75 3.29 7.28
C LYS A 29 -7.39 3.27 6.57
N LEU A 30 -7.37 3.45 5.26
CA LEU A 30 -6.14 3.57 4.48
C LEU A 30 -5.32 4.76 4.96
N ASN A 31 -5.95 5.92 5.13
CA ASN A 31 -5.28 7.13 5.61
C ASN A 31 -4.66 6.91 7.00
N ALA A 32 -5.40 6.30 7.93
CA ALA A 32 -4.89 5.96 9.26
C ALA A 32 -3.72 4.95 9.21
N PHE A 33 -3.82 3.95 8.32
CA PHE A 33 -2.73 2.99 8.11
C PHE A 33 -1.47 3.66 7.56
N LEU A 34 -1.61 4.50 6.53
CA LEU A 34 -0.48 5.22 5.93
C LEU A 34 0.19 6.13 6.95
N GLN A 35 -0.59 6.93 7.69
CA GLN A 35 -0.04 7.85 8.70
C GLN A 35 0.75 7.10 9.77
N LYS A 36 0.18 6.03 10.33
CA LYS A 36 0.88 5.20 11.33
C LYS A 36 2.22 4.66 10.81
N ASN A 37 2.26 4.17 9.57
CA ASN A 37 3.47 3.58 9.00
C ASN A 37 4.50 4.61 8.54
N LEU A 38 4.06 5.82 8.16
CA LEU A 38 4.93 6.96 7.90
C LEU A 38 5.58 7.45 9.20
N ASP A 39 4.80 7.60 10.25
CA ASP A 39 5.28 8.04 11.58
C ASP A 39 6.29 7.05 12.16
N SER A 40 6.08 5.74 11.95
CA SER A 40 7.01 4.69 12.37
C SER A 40 8.16 4.47 11.38
N SER A 41 8.26 5.26 10.30
CA SER A 41 9.28 5.13 9.25
C SER A 41 9.35 3.75 8.58
N TYR A 42 8.25 2.98 8.58
CA TYR A 42 8.18 1.70 7.86
C TYR A 42 7.99 1.92 6.36
N ILE A 43 7.32 3.00 5.97
CA ILE A 43 7.14 3.41 4.57
C ILE A 43 7.61 4.85 4.37
N CYS A 44 7.93 5.20 3.12
CA CYS A 44 8.19 6.59 2.73
C CYS A 44 7.48 6.91 1.42
N LEU A 45 7.29 8.21 1.16
CA LEU A 45 6.79 8.67 -0.13
C LEU A 45 7.80 8.30 -1.23
N SER A 46 7.33 7.62 -2.27
CA SER A 46 8.15 7.24 -3.42
C SER A 46 7.52 7.70 -4.73
N LYS A 47 8.35 7.95 -5.74
CA LYS A 47 7.94 8.23 -7.12
C LYS A 47 8.28 7.03 -8.01
N SER A 48 7.77 5.86 -7.62
CA SER A 48 8.00 4.62 -8.38
C SER A 48 7.12 4.61 -9.64
N PRO A 49 7.67 4.18 -10.80
CA PRO A 49 6.86 3.95 -12.00
C PRO A 49 6.01 2.67 -11.88
N ILE A 50 6.27 1.85 -10.87
CA ILE A 50 5.52 0.64 -10.51
C ILE A 50 4.73 0.91 -9.23
N ALA A 51 3.44 0.62 -9.24
CA ALA A 51 2.59 0.64 -8.05
C ALA A 51 1.71 -0.61 -8.03
N SER A 52 1.44 -1.13 -6.84
CA SER A 52 0.45 -2.19 -6.65
C SER A 52 -0.82 -1.61 -6.03
N PRO A 53 -2.01 -2.06 -6.45
CA PRO A 53 -3.26 -1.67 -5.80
C PRO A 53 -3.31 -2.23 -4.37
N VAL A 54 -4.06 -1.53 -3.52
CA VAL A 54 -4.30 -1.91 -2.13
C VAL A 54 -5.75 -2.36 -2.00
N PHE A 55 -5.99 -3.44 -1.25
CA PHE A 55 -7.33 -3.93 -0.97
C PHE A 55 -7.57 -4.07 0.53
N PHE A 56 -8.84 -3.95 0.92
CA PHE A 56 -9.29 -4.29 2.25
C PHE A 56 -10.23 -5.49 2.21
N ILE A 57 -9.97 -6.47 3.06
CA ILE A 57 -10.89 -7.58 3.31
C ILE A 57 -11.69 -7.24 4.57
N LYS A 58 -13.01 -7.42 4.50
CA LYS A 58 -13.86 -7.33 5.67
C LYS A 58 -13.86 -8.65 6.42
N GLU A 59 -13.35 -8.62 7.65
CA GLU A 59 -13.36 -9.75 8.56
C GLU A 59 -14.76 -9.96 9.18
N LYS A 60 -14.95 -11.15 9.78
CA LYS A 60 -16.23 -11.53 10.40
C LYS A 60 -16.69 -10.59 11.50
N ASP A 61 -15.76 -9.99 12.22
CA ASP A 61 -16.00 -9.02 13.30
C ASP A 61 -16.32 -7.60 12.77
N GLY A 62 -16.31 -7.42 11.45
CA GLY A 62 -16.53 -6.13 10.80
C GLY A 62 -15.29 -5.25 10.74
N SER A 63 -14.14 -5.74 11.21
CA SER A 63 -12.86 -5.10 10.98
C SER A 63 -12.45 -5.22 9.50
N LEU A 64 -11.50 -4.38 9.10
CA LEU A 64 -10.98 -4.33 7.73
C LEU A 64 -9.48 -4.66 7.76
N GLN A 65 -9.03 -5.63 7.01
CA GLN A 65 -7.61 -6.00 6.95
C GLN A 65 -7.02 -5.58 5.62
N LEU A 66 -5.88 -4.87 5.65
CA LEU A 66 -5.11 -4.54 4.45
C LEU A 66 -4.48 -5.81 3.89
N VAL A 67 -4.58 -6.01 2.57
CA VAL A 67 -3.94 -7.12 1.83
C VAL A 67 -2.99 -6.58 0.77
#